data_AF-A0A4X2K7G3-F1
#
_entry.id   AF-A0A4X2K7G3-F1
#
_cell.length_a   1.000
_cell.length_b   1.000
_cell.length_c   1.000
_cell.angle_alpha   90.00
_cell.angle_beta   90.00
_cell.angle_gamma   90.00
#
_symmetry.space_group_name_H-M   'P 1'
#
loop_
_entity.id
_entity.type
_entity.pdbx_description
1 polymer ?
#
loop_
_entity_poly.entity_id
_entity_poly.type
_entity_poly.pdbx_seq_one_letter_code
_entity_poly.pdbx_strand_id
1 'polypeptide(L)'
;MTLEEIHSQEMVTESTNRMQSAGKALNELLLSAQRQGCLTAGVYESAKVMNVDPDNVTFCILGADEEDEGDIALQIHFTLIQAFCCENDIDIVRVNNIQKLAEIVGANEDSGEPQDLHCILITNPNENSWKDPALEKLSLFCEESRNVNDWVPTITLPE
;
A
#
# COMPACT_ATOMS: atom_id res chain seq x y z
N MET A 1 -32.78 -21.89 -3.22
CA MET A 1 -32.10 -20.61 -3.38
C MET A 1 -32.42 -20.07 -4.75
N THR A 2 -32.73 -18.78 -4.86
CA THR A 2 -33.00 -18.09 -6.13
C THR A 2 -31.68 -17.82 -6.86
N LEU A 3 -31.73 -17.61 -8.19
CA LEU A 3 -30.55 -17.31 -9.01
C LEU A 3 -29.78 -16.06 -8.53
N GLU A 4 -30.48 -15.12 -7.90
CA GLU A 4 -29.91 -13.89 -7.34
C GLU A 4 -29.09 -14.15 -6.07
N GLU A 5 -29.46 -15.14 -5.25
CA GLU A 5 -28.71 -15.54 -4.05
C GLU A 5 -27.39 -16.22 -4.39
N ILE A 6 -27.35 -17.00 -5.48
CA ILE A 6 -26.15 -17.73 -5.92
C ILE A 6 -25.09 -16.77 -6.47
N HIS A 7 -25.47 -15.83 -7.35
CA HIS A 7 -24.55 -14.80 -7.85
C HIS A 7 -24.01 -13.89 -6.74
N SER A 8 -24.83 -13.57 -5.75
CA SER A 8 -24.40 -12.74 -4.61
C SER A 8 -23.36 -13.48 -3.75
N GLN A 9 -23.52 -14.78 -3.55
CA GLN A 9 -22.55 -15.60 -2.81
C GLN A 9 -21.23 -15.78 -3.58
N GLU A 10 -21.27 -16.02 -4.89
CA GLU A 10 -20.06 -16.15 -5.71
C GLU A 10 -19.23 -14.86 -5.73
N MET A 11 -19.90 -13.70 -5.89
CA MET A 11 -19.24 -12.38 -5.88
C MET A 11 -18.56 -12.05 -4.54
N VAL A 12 -19.18 -12.40 -3.41
CA VAL A 12 -18.60 -12.19 -2.07
C VAL A 12 -17.39 -13.11 -1.84
N THR A 13 -17.44 -14.33 -2.36
CA THR A 13 -16.35 -15.29 -2.20
C THR A 13 -15.14 -14.88 -3.04
N GLU A 14 -15.38 -14.38 -4.26
CA GLU A 14 -14.35 -13.87 -5.16
C GLU A 14 -13.67 -12.61 -4.61
N SER A 15 -14.44 -11.65 -4.08
CA SER A 15 -13.88 -10.43 -3.47
C SER A 15 -13.03 -10.74 -2.23
N THR A 16 -13.44 -11.70 -1.41
CA THR A 16 -12.69 -12.14 -0.23
C THR A 16 -11.36 -12.80 -0.62
N ASN A 17 -11.38 -13.70 -1.61
CA ASN A 17 -10.17 -14.34 -2.11
C ASN A 17 -9.21 -13.31 -2.71
N ARG A 18 -9.72 -12.35 -3.48
CA ARG A 18 -8.93 -11.24 -4.07
C ARG A 18 -8.25 -10.42 -2.97
N MET A 19 -8.98 -10.02 -1.93
CA MET A 19 -8.43 -9.26 -0.80
C MET A 19 -7.30 -10.02 -0.08
N GLN A 20 -7.51 -11.30 0.25
CA GLN A 20 -6.47 -12.13 0.87
C GLN A 20 -5.24 -12.29 -0.03
N SER A 21 -5.47 -12.41 -1.33
CA SER A 21 -4.43 -12.53 -2.35
C SER A 21 -3.58 -11.25 -2.44
N ALA A 22 -4.22 -10.08 -2.34
CA ALA A 22 -3.57 -8.77 -2.31
C ALA A 22 -2.78 -8.56 -1.00
N GLY A 23 -3.35 -8.92 0.16
CA GLY A 23 -2.64 -8.85 1.44
C GLY A 23 -1.35 -9.66 1.47
N LYS A 24 -1.38 -10.89 0.96
CA LYS A 24 -0.17 -11.73 0.82
C LYS A 24 0.87 -11.11 -0.12
N ALA A 25 0.42 -10.58 -1.26
CA ALA A 25 1.30 -9.91 -2.19
C ALA A 25 1.94 -8.66 -1.56
N LEU A 26 1.18 -7.86 -0.82
CA LEU A 26 1.71 -6.69 -0.12
C LEU A 26 2.79 -7.06 0.89
N ASN A 27 2.55 -8.10 1.68
CA ASN A 27 3.55 -8.62 2.61
C ASN A 27 4.84 -9.07 1.87
N GLU A 28 4.70 -9.83 0.78
CA GLU A 28 5.84 -10.29 -0.03
C GLU A 28 6.61 -9.11 -0.64
N LEU A 29 5.90 -8.12 -1.17
CA LEU A 29 6.47 -6.92 -1.79
C LEU A 29 7.24 -6.09 -0.76
N LEU A 30 6.69 -5.85 0.44
CA LEU A 30 7.37 -5.12 1.51
C LEU A 30 8.69 -5.80 1.91
N LEU A 31 8.68 -7.13 2.10
CA LEU A 31 9.89 -7.90 2.42
C LEU A 31 10.91 -7.91 1.26
N SER A 32 10.43 -7.93 0.02
CA SER A 32 11.28 -7.83 -1.17
C SER A 32 11.94 -6.46 -1.27
N ALA A 33 11.16 -5.39 -1.11
CA ALA A 33 11.61 -4.01 -1.19
C ALA A 33 12.60 -3.66 -0.07
N GLN A 34 12.31 -4.11 1.16
CA GLN A 34 13.20 -3.94 2.31
C GLN A 34 14.56 -4.61 2.05
N ARG A 35 14.58 -5.87 1.58
CA ARG A 35 15.83 -6.60 1.27
C ARG A 35 16.63 -5.94 0.14
N GLN A 36 15.96 -5.33 -0.82
CA GLN A 36 16.59 -4.64 -1.94
C GLN A 36 16.99 -3.19 -1.62
N GLY A 37 16.58 -2.66 -0.46
CA GLY A 37 16.86 -1.28 -0.06
C GLY A 37 16.13 -0.23 -0.90
N CYS A 38 14.99 -0.57 -1.49
CA CYS A 38 14.18 0.34 -2.31
C CYS A 38 12.89 0.81 -1.63
N LEU A 39 12.81 0.61 -0.31
CA LEU A 39 11.72 1.06 0.55
C LEU A 39 12.10 2.39 1.23
N THR A 40 11.21 3.37 1.17
CA THR A 40 11.28 4.62 1.94
C THR A 40 10.09 4.64 2.90
N ALA A 41 10.34 4.88 4.19
CA ALA A 41 9.29 4.97 5.22
C ALA A 41 9.25 6.37 5.82
N GLY A 42 8.04 6.85 6.09
CA GLY A 42 7.77 8.16 6.67
C GLY A 42 7.05 9.08 5.69
N VAL A 43 6.13 9.89 6.18
CA VAL A 43 5.35 10.84 5.35
C VAL A 43 6.26 11.85 4.68
N TYR A 44 7.20 12.41 5.44
CA TYR A 44 8.11 13.46 4.97
C TYR A 44 9.16 12.92 4.01
N GLU A 45 9.74 11.76 4.33
CA GLU A 45 10.73 11.06 3.52
C GLU A 45 10.12 10.66 2.17
N SER A 46 8.90 10.12 2.21
CA SER A 46 8.14 9.77 1.02
C SER A 46 7.85 10.99 0.15
N ALA A 47 7.35 12.08 0.73
CA ALA A 47 7.12 13.34 0.02
C ALA A 47 8.40 13.91 -0.60
N LYS A 48 9.55 13.75 0.07
CA LYS A 48 10.85 14.18 -0.47
C LYS A 48 11.25 13.35 -1.70
N VAL A 49 11.07 12.04 -1.69
CA VAL A 49 11.34 11.17 -2.85
C VAL A 49 10.44 11.56 -4.03
N MET A 50 9.14 11.68 -3.80
CA MET A 50 8.16 12.10 -4.83
C MET A 50 8.48 13.47 -5.45
N ASN A 51 9.03 14.40 -4.67
CA ASN A 51 9.44 15.71 -5.18
C ASN A 51 10.73 15.67 -6.03
N VAL A 52 11.58 14.67 -5.83
CA VAL A 52 12.89 14.57 -6.51
C VAL A 52 12.80 13.72 -7.77
N ASP A 53 12.18 12.55 -7.67
CA ASP A 53 12.12 11.55 -8.75
C ASP A 53 10.85 10.70 -8.66
N PRO A 54 9.69 11.23 -9.07
CA PRO A 54 8.43 10.50 -9.02
C PRO A 54 8.37 9.35 -10.04
N ASP A 55 9.10 9.47 -11.16
CA ASP A 55 9.13 8.45 -12.21
C ASP A 55 9.71 7.11 -11.71
N ASN A 56 10.52 7.16 -10.65
CA ASN A 56 11.09 5.96 -10.04
C ASN A 56 10.22 5.34 -8.94
N VAL A 57 9.10 5.98 -8.55
CA VAL A 57 8.17 5.46 -7.55
C VAL A 57 7.19 4.50 -8.22
N THR A 58 7.09 3.28 -7.71
CA THR A 58 6.24 2.24 -8.31
C THR A 58 5.00 1.91 -7.48
N PHE A 59 5.05 2.13 -6.16
CA PHE A 59 3.95 1.78 -5.28
C PHE A 59 3.97 2.62 -3.99
N CYS A 60 2.80 3.02 -3.51
CA CYS A 60 2.63 3.80 -2.28
C CYS A 60 1.68 3.08 -1.30
N ILE A 61 2.05 3.03 -0.03
CA ILE A 61 1.22 2.51 1.06
C ILE A 61 0.96 3.63 2.06
N LEU A 62 -0.31 3.87 2.39
CA LEU A 62 -0.71 4.73 3.50
C LEU A 62 -1.13 3.88 4.70
N GLY A 63 -0.41 4.00 5.81
CA GLY A 63 -0.72 3.32 7.07
C GLY A 63 -1.50 4.22 8.02
N ALA A 64 -2.69 3.81 8.41
CA ALA A 64 -3.53 4.57 9.34
C ALA A 64 -4.35 3.61 10.21
N ASP A 65 -4.27 3.77 11.52
CA ASP A 65 -5.14 3.09 12.48
C ASP A 65 -6.27 4.02 12.93
N GLU A 66 -7.25 3.50 13.69
CA GLU A 66 -8.41 4.28 14.15
C GLU A 66 -8.01 5.53 14.96
N GLU A 67 -6.87 5.48 15.66
CA GLU A 67 -6.33 6.58 16.45
C GLU A 67 -5.85 7.76 15.57
N ASP A 68 -5.50 7.49 14.30
CA ASP A 68 -4.96 8.47 13.35
C ASP A 68 -6.05 9.27 12.62
N GLU A 69 -7.32 8.83 12.68
CA GLU A 69 -8.44 9.52 12.03
C GLU A 69 -8.64 10.95 12.58
N GLY A 70 -8.26 11.18 13.84
CA GLY A 70 -8.34 12.48 14.51
C GLY A 70 -7.18 13.44 14.20
N ASP A 71 -6.07 12.96 13.62
CA ASP A 71 -4.92 13.81 13.31
C ASP A 71 -5.13 14.55 11.98
N ILE A 72 -5.62 15.78 12.08
CA ILE A 72 -5.88 16.64 10.91
C ILE A 72 -4.62 16.85 10.06
N ALA A 73 -3.44 16.98 10.68
CA ALA A 73 -2.21 17.21 9.93
C ALA A 73 -1.85 15.98 9.09
N LEU A 74 -1.94 14.80 9.69
CA LEU A 74 -1.72 13.54 9.00
C LEU A 74 -2.74 13.32 7.86
N GLN A 75 -4.02 13.61 8.10
CA GLN A 75 -5.06 13.49 7.05
C GLN A 75 -4.83 14.46 5.88
N ILE A 76 -4.32 15.66 6.14
CA ILE A 76 -3.89 16.59 5.09
C ILE A 76 -2.74 15.97 4.28
N HIS A 77 -1.72 15.41 4.95
CA HIS A 77 -0.62 14.75 4.26
C HIS A 77 -1.08 13.58 3.39
N PHE A 78 -1.96 12.72 3.88
CA PHE A 78 -2.55 11.63 3.09
C PHE A 78 -3.29 12.14 1.87
N THR A 79 -4.05 13.23 2.02
CA THR A 79 -4.77 13.83 0.90
C THR A 79 -3.81 14.34 -0.18
N LEU A 80 -2.71 14.99 0.21
CA LEU A 80 -1.69 15.49 -0.71
C LEU A 80 -0.95 14.36 -1.42
N ILE A 81 -0.54 13.32 -0.68
CA ILE A 81 0.16 12.15 -1.22
C ILE A 81 -0.75 11.37 -2.19
N GLN A 82 -2.01 11.16 -1.81
CA GLN A 82 -2.99 10.51 -2.66
C GLN A 82 -3.18 11.28 -3.98
N ALA A 83 -3.37 12.60 -3.91
CA ALA A 83 -3.50 13.44 -5.11
C ALA A 83 -2.26 13.31 -6.01
N PHE A 84 -1.07 13.38 -5.43
CA PHE A 84 0.18 13.22 -6.16
C PHE A 84 0.29 11.85 -6.84
N CYS A 85 0.01 10.76 -6.12
CA CYS A 85 0.09 9.41 -6.68
C CYS A 85 -0.90 9.22 -7.82
N CYS A 86 -2.13 9.72 -7.67
CA CYS A 86 -3.13 9.66 -8.74
C CYS A 86 -2.74 10.48 -9.98
N GLU A 87 -2.10 11.63 -9.81
CA GLU A 87 -1.65 12.47 -10.94
C GLU A 87 -0.47 11.88 -11.71
N ASN A 88 0.34 11.03 -11.05
CA ASN A 88 1.55 10.43 -11.63
C ASN A 88 1.39 8.92 -11.92
N ASP A 89 0.15 8.41 -11.92
CA ASP A 89 -0.14 6.98 -12.16
C ASP A 89 0.62 6.01 -11.22
N ILE A 90 0.89 6.44 -9.99
CA ILE A 90 1.51 5.60 -8.95
C ILE A 90 0.39 4.82 -8.25
N ASP A 91 0.48 3.49 -8.27
CA ASP A 91 -0.46 2.64 -7.54
C ASP A 91 -0.35 2.89 -6.03
N ILE A 92 -1.50 3.10 -5.38
CA ILE A 92 -1.60 3.49 -3.98
C ILE A 92 -2.66 2.68 -3.25
N VAL A 93 -2.35 2.23 -2.03
CA VAL A 93 -3.27 1.48 -1.16
C VAL A 93 -3.26 2.01 0.27
N ARG A 94 -4.34 1.76 1.00
CA ARG A 94 -4.40 1.95 2.46
C ARG A 94 -4.20 0.62 3.16
N VAL A 95 -3.54 0.65 4.30
CA VAL A 95 -3.41 -0.50 5.20
C VAL A 95 -3.84 -0.09 6.59
N ASN A 96 -4.66 -0.95 7.18
CA ASN A 96 -5.01 -0.88 8.58
C ASN A 96 -4.07 -1.85 9.33
N ASN A 97 -3.68 -1.52 10.56
CA ASN A 97 -2.70 -2.21 11.39
C ASN A 97 -1.24 -1.79 11.11
N ILE A 98 -0.88 -0.60 11.57
CA ILE A 98 0.49 -0.07 11.48
C ILE A 98 1.46 -0.96 12.29
N GLN A 99 1.01 -1.55 13.39
CA GLN A 99 1.82 -2.47 14.18
C GLN A 99 2.29 -3.67 13.32
N LYS A 100 1.41 -4.27 12.54
CA LYS A 100 1.78 -5.37 11.63
C LYS A 100 2.71 -4.90 10.53
N LEU A 101 2.48 -3.69 10.01
CA LEU A 101 3.38 -3.09 9.03
C LEU A 101 4.80 -2.94 9.59
N ALA A 102 4.92 -2.49 10.85
CA ALA A 102 6.18 -2.37 11.59
C ALA A 102 6.93 -3.70 11.72
N GLU A 103 6.21 -4.78 12.07
CA GLU A 103 6.77 -6.13 12.14
C GLU A 103 7.39 -6.57 10.81
N ILE A 104 6.69 -6.31 9.69
CA ILE A 104 7.12 -6.71 8.35
C ILE A 104 8.36 -5.93 7.91
N VAL A 105 8.35 -4.61 8.10
CA VAL A 105 9.46 -3.74 7.68
C VAL A 105 10.62 -3.71 8.67
N GLY A 106 10.59 -4.58 9.70
CA GLY A 106 11.67 -4.73 10.68
C GLY A 106 11.94 -3.45 11.47
N ALA A 107 10.90 -2.65 11.73
CA ALA A 107 10.96 -1.48 12.60
C ALA A 107 11.12 -1.98 14.05
N ASN A 108 12.35 -2.31 14.43
CA ASN A 108 12.66 -2.80 15.77
C ASN A 108 12.70 -1.65 16.79
N GLU A 109 12.16 -1.92 17.98
CA GLU A 109 12.09 -1.03 19.15
C GLU A 109 13.47 -0.56 19.69
N ASP A 110 14.57 -1.10 19.16
CA ASP A 110 15.95 -0.82 19.60
C ASP A 110 16.43 0.61 19.29
N SER A 111 15.75 1.35 18.39
CA SER A 111 16.09 2.74 18.05
C SER A 111 15.57 3.77 19.06
N GLY A 112 14.64 3.40 19.94
CA GLY A 112 14.05 4.28 20.95
C GLY A 112 13.12 5.39 20.40
N GLU A 113 13.02 5.55 19.08
CA GLU A 113 12.10 6.47 18.41
C GLU A 113 11.08 5.68 17.58
N PRO A 114 9.77 5.98 17.69
CA PRO A 114 8.75 5.35 16.87
C PRO A 114 9.01 5.69 15.40
N GLN A 115 9.15 4.65 14.57
CA GLN A 115 9.34 4.85 13.14
C GLN A 115 8.02 5.34 12.52
N ASP A 116 8.06 6.47 11.81
CA ASP A 116 6.92 6.92 11.01
C ASP A 116 6.68 5.93 9.86
N LEU A 117 5.58 5.17 9.96
CA LEU A 117 5.15 4.19 8.97
C LEU A 117 3.82 4.59 8.32
N HIS A 118 3.39 5.84 8.49
CA HIS A 118 2.14 6.31 7.92
C HIS A 118 2.20 6.46 6.39
N CYS A 119 3.40 6.53 5.82
CA CYS A 119 3.61 6.40 4.39
C CYS A 119 4.83 5.54 4.10
N ILE A 120 4.69 4.59 3.18
CA ILE A 120 5.79 3.81 2.64
C ILE A 120 5.77 3.91 1.12
N LEU A 121 6.89 4.30 0.53
CA LEU A 121 7.11 4.24 -0.90
C LEU A 121 8.04 3.09 -1.27
N ILE A 122 7.69 2.47 -2.38
CA ILE A 122 8.52 1.49 -3.05
C ILE A 122 8.99 2.12 -4.35
N THR A 123 10.30 2.13 -4.53
CA THR A 123 10.96 2.65 -5.73
C THR A 123 11.54 1.52 -6.55
N ASN A 124 11.73 1.74 -7.84
CA ASN A 124 12.41 0.76 -8.68
C ASN A 124 13.93 0.79 -8.37
N PRO A 125 14.55 -0.33 -7.95
CA PRO A 125 15.95 -0.37 -7.57
C PRO A 125 16.92 -0.29 -8.76
N ASN A 126 16.48 -0.48 -10.01
CA ASN A 126 17.34 -0.45 -11.21
C ASN A 126 16.59 0.01 -12.48
N GLU A 127 17.28 0.69 -13.42
CA GLU A 127 16.72 1.06 -14.74
C GLU A 127 16.25 -0.15 -15.58
N ASN A 128 16.73 -1.36 -15.29
CA ASN A 128 16.39 -2.56 -16.05
C ASN A 128 15.74 -3.66 -15.19
N SER A 129 14.41 -3.59 -15.09
CA SER A 129 13.50 -4.71 -14.85
C SER A 129 13.54 -5.37 -13.46
N TRP A 130 13.37 -4.61 -12.38
CA TRP A 130 12.80 -5.26 -11.19
C TRP A 130 11.38 -5.73 -11.52
N LYS A 131 11.21 -7.04 -11.62
CA LYS A 131 9.93 -7.69 -11.91
C LYS A 131 9.53 -8.48 -10.69
N ASP A 132 8.94 -7.80 -9.73
CA ASP A 132 8.33 -8.45 -8.57
C ASP A 132 6.92 -8.94 -8.94
N PRO A 133 6.64 -10.26 -8.93
CA PRO A 133 5.29 -10.76 -9.21
C PRO A 133 4.25 -10.23 -8.22
N ALA A 134 4.66 -9.88 -7.00
CA ALA A 134 3.77 -9.28 -6.03
C ALA A 134 3.38 -7.84 -6.43
N LEU A 135 4.30 -7.08 -7.01
CA LEU A 135 4.02 -5.74 -7.53
C LEU A 135 3.03 -5.81 -8.69
N GLU A 136 3.25 -6.67 -9.68
CA GLU A 136 2.33 -6.83 -10.83
C GLU A 136 0.91 -7.17 -10.38
N LYS A 137 0.80 -8.05 -9.37
CA LYS A 137 -0.48 -8.46 -8.79
C LYS A 137 -1.18 -7.34 -8.03
N LEU A 138 -0.42 -6.50 -7.33
CA LEU A 138 -0.96 -5.33 -6.64
C LEU A 138 -1.37 -4.22 -7.62
N SER A 139 -0.63 -4.02 -8.71
CA SER A 139 -1.03 -3.11 -9.78
C SER A 139 -2.34 -3.54 -10.42
N LEU A 140 -2.51 -4.84 -10.72
CA LEU A 140 -3.79 -5.37 -11.19
C LEU A 140 -4.90 -5.16 -10.16
N PHE A 141 -4.63 -5.40 -8.87
CA PHE A 141 -5.58 -5.13 -7.81
C PHE A 141 -6.01 -3.66 -7.76
N CYS A 142 -5.07 -2.72 -7.90
CA CYS A 142 -5.38 -1.28 -7.93
C CYS A 142 -6.20 -0.90 -9.18
N GLU A 143 -5.85 -1.44 -10.35
CA GLU A 143 -6.60 -1.24 -11.59
C GLU A 143 -8.05 -1.72 -11.48
N GLU A 144 -8.25 -2.94 -10.99
CA GLU A 144 -9.58 -3.52 -10.78
C GLU A 144 -10.40 -2.72 -9.75
N SER A 145 -9.76 -2.13 -8.73
CA SER A 145 -10.42 -1.26 -7.75
C SER A 145 -10.83 0.08 -8.37
N ARG A 146 -9.95 0.68 -9.19
CA ARG A 146 -10.28 1.90 -9.95
C ARG A 146 -11.48 1.70 -10.88
N ASN A 147 -11.64 0.52 -11.47
CA ASN A 147 -12.80 0.18 -12.31
C ASN A 147 -14.15 0.19 -11.57
N VAL A 148 -14.13 0.11 -10.23
CA VAL A 148 -15.33 0.21 -9.38
C VAL A 148 -15.38 1.53 -8.60
N ASN A 149 -14.58 2.54 -9.00
CA ASN A 149 -14.44 3.85 -8.36
C ASN A 149 -13.84 3.82 -6.94
N ASP A 150 -13.12 2.76 -6.61
CA ASP A 150 -12.31 2.69 -5.40
C ASP A 150 -10.86 3.09 -5.73
N TRP A 151 -10.57 4.38 -5.55
CA TRP A 151 -9.31 5.00 -6.00
C TRP A 151 -8.11 4.71 -5.08
N VAL A 152 -8.35 4.45 -3.80
CA VAL A 152 -7.31 4.09 -2.83
C VAL A 152 -7.82 2.90 -2.02
N PRO A 153 -7.76 1.69 -2.60
CA PRO A 153 -8.32 0.52 -1.96
C PRO A 153 -7.58 0.18 -0.67
N THR A 154 -8.33 -0.28 0.32
CA THR A 154 -7.76 -0.76 1.59
C THR A 154 -7.41 -2.24 1.47
N ILE A 155 -6.20 -2.61 1.93
CA ILE A 155 -5.72 -3.99 2.03
C ILE A 155 -5.54 -4.35 3.50
N THR A 156 -6.07 -5.50 3.89
CA THR A 156 -5.76 -6.12 5.19
C THR A 156 -4.54 -7.01 5.06
N LEU A 157 -3.50 -6.75 5.84
CA LEU A 157 -2.33 -7.62 5.93
C LEU A 157 -2.71 -8.97 6.55
N PRO A 158 -2.08 -10.08 6.12
CA PRO A 158 -2.31 -11.39 6.72
C PRO A 158 -1.83 -11.43 8.18
N GLU A 159 -2.49 -12.26 9.01
CA GLU A 159 -2.07 -12.55 10.39
C GLU A 159 -0.65 -13.14 10.47
#